data_AF-A0A0R1TLL7-F1
#
_entry.id   AF-A0A0R1TLL7-F1
#
_cell.length_a   1.000
_cell.length_b   1.000
_cell.length_c   1.000
_cell.angle_alpha   90.00
_cell.angle_beta   90.00
_cell.angle_gamma   90.00
#
_symmetry.space_group_name_H-M   'P 1'
#
loop_
_entity.id
_entity.type
_entity.pdbx_description
1 polymer ?
#
loop_
_entity_poly.entity_id
_entity_poly.type
_entity_poly.pdbx_seq_one_letter_code
_entity_poly.pdbx_strand_id
1 'polypeptide(L)'
;MVGDCAFEFYNDTKLQDYIQIPWDEIAYVVADVYFGGKYIPRFEIRTKNNGTFRFSTRNSRATLKAIQAHIPRESLRKAPSAFYLLKLRFSNLGSLFSHKV
;
A
#
# COMPACT_ATOMS: atom_id res chain seq x y z
N MET A 1 5.33 -3.40 -13.88
CA MET A 1 5.86 -4.77 -14.06
C MET A 1 6.76 -5.09 -12.88
N VAL A 2 6.91 -6.39 -12.56
CA VAL A 2 7.85 -6.86 -11.52
C VAL A 2 9.00 -7.50 -12.27
N GLY A 3 10.16 -6.84 -12.28
CA GLY A 3 11.37 -7.33 -12.94
C GLY A 3 12.32 -7.99 -11.96
N ASP A 4 13.40 -8.59 -12.46
CA ASP A 4 14.32 -9.33 -11.59
C ASP A 4 15.14 -8.40 -10.67
N CYS A 5 15.45 -7.18 -11.13
CA CYS A 5 16.28 -6.21 -10.40
C CYS A 5 15.50 -5.04 -9.79
N ALA A 6 14.30 -4.75 -10.31
CA ALA A 6 13.52 -3.59 -9.89
C ALA A 6 12.02 -3.79 -10.07
N PHE A 7 11.24 -3.03 -9.31
CA PHE A 7 9.85 -2.73 -9.66
C PHE A 7 9.84 -1.67 -10.76
N GLU A 8 9.08 -1.92 -11.82
CA GLU A 8 9.04 -1.03 -12.98
C GLU A 8 7.63 -0.53 -13.25
N PHE A 9 7.50 0.72 -13.65
CA PHE A 9 6.25 1.30 -14.12
C PHE A 9 6.51 2.08 -15.39
N TYR A 10 5.72 1.79 -16.42
CA TYR A 10 5.77 2.45 -17.72
C TYR A 10 4.43 3.14 -17.96
N ASN A 11 4.47 4.42 -18.33
CA ASN A 11 3.29 5.15 -18.72
C ASN A 11 2.92 4.81 -20.18
N ASP A 12 1.71 4.28 -20.37
CA ASP A 12 1.20 3.87 -21.69
C ASP A 12 1.15 5.03 -22.70
N THR A 13 0.99 6.27 -22.23
CA THR A 13 0.85 7.45 -23.09
C THR A 13 2.19 8.11 -23.40
N LYS A 14 3.17 7.98 -22.50
CA LYS A 14 4.48 8.64 -22.59
C LYS A 14 5.56 7.67 -22.14
N LEU A 15 6.17 6.96 -23.08
CA LEU A 15 7.21 5.95 -22.78
C LEU A 15 8.41 6.50 -22.02
N GLN A 16 8.72 7.79 -22.22
CA GLN A 16 9.78 8.50 -21.51
C GLN A 16 9.46 8.77 -20.02
N ASP A 17 8.18 8.67 -19.63
CA ASP A 17 7.75 8.75 -18.24
C ASP A 17 7.72 7.32 -17.66
N TYR A 18 8.90 6.81 -17.32
CA TYR A 18 9.06 5.53 -16.64
C TYR A 18 9.64 5.70 -15.24
N ILE A 19 9.27 4.79 -14.34
CA ILE A 19 9.79 4.71 -12.98
C ILE A 19 10.40 3.33 -12.80
N GLN A 20 11.64 3.27 -12.32
CA GLN A 20 12.27 2.06 -11.83
C GLN A 20 12.63 2.25 -10.36
N ILE A 21 12.21 1.32 -9.52
CA ILE A 21 12.53 1.28 -8.10
C ILE A 21 13.31 0.00 -7.86
N PRO A 22 14.65 0.06 -7.74
CA PRO A 22 15.49 -1.08 -7.40
C PRO A 22 14.98 -1.78 -6.12
N TRP A 23 15.08 -3.12 -6.08
CA TRP A 23 14.56 -3.89 -4.93
C TRP A 23 15.24 -3.50 -3.60
N ASP A 24 16.52 -3.17 -3.66
CA ASP A 24 17.33 -2.68 -2.54
C ASP A 24 16.97 -1.27 -2.08
N GLU A 25 16.34 -0.45 -2.93
CA GLU A 25 15.85 0.90 -2.56
C GLU A 25 14.50 0.85 -1.83
N ILE A 26 13.78 -0.28 -1.89
CA ILE A 26 12.51 -0.45 -1.19
C ILE A 26 12.75 -0.63 0.31
N ALA A 27 12.27 0.32 1.11
CA ALA A 27 12.24 0.20 2.56
C ALA A 27 11.10 -0.73 3.00
N TYR A 28 9.87 -0.45 2.53
CA TYR A 28 8.70 -1.30 2.78
C TYR A 28 7.57 -0.98 1.81
N VAL A 29 6.61 -1.90 1.70
CA VAL A 29 5.42 -1.80 0.86
C VAL A 29 4.19 -1.83 1.76
N VAL A 30 3.25 -0.92 1.53
CA VAL A 30 1.99 -0.84 2.28
C VAL A 30 0.84 -1.11 1.33
N ALA A 31 0.06 -2.16 1.60
CA ALA A 31 -1.12 -2.50 0.81
C ALA A 31 -2.40 -2.04 1.53
N ASP A 32 -3.26 -1.31 0.83
CA ASP A 32 -4.58 -0.98 1.34
C ASP A 32 -5.49 -2.20 1.19
N VAL A 33 -5.82 -2.85 2.31
CA VAL A 33 -6.60 -4.09 2.28
C VAL A 33 -8.03 -3.85 2.76
N TYR A 34 -8.98 -4.12 1.89
CA TYR A 34 -10.41 -3.99 2.15
C TYR A 34 -11.07 -5.37 2.23
N PHE A 35 -12.24 -5.41 2.90
CA PHE A 35 -13.10 -6.59 3.00
C PHE A 35 -12.36 -7.86 3.43
N GLY A 36 -11.45 -7.74 4.42
CA GLY A 36 -10.70 -8.88 4.97
C GLY A 36 -9.66 -9.50 4.02
N GLY A 37 -9.20 -8.78 2.98
CA GLY A 37 -8.24 -9.32 2.02
C GLY A 37 -8.80 -9.62 0.63
N LYS A 38 -10.10 -9.40 0.42
CA LYS A 38 -10.75 -9.65 -0.88
C LYS A 38 -10.45 -8.57 -1.91
N TYR A 39 -10.17 -7.34 -1.48
CA TYR A 39 -9.96 -6.21 -2.39
C TYR A 39 -8.77 -5.35 -1.97
N ILE A 40 -7.93 -5.01 -2.94
CA ILE A 40 -6.74 -4.16 -2.77
C ILE A 40 -6.75 -3.12 -3.89
N PRO A 41 -7.34 -1.93 -3.66
CA PRO A 41 -7.45 -0.90 -4.69
C PRO A 41 -6.08 -0.32 -5.08
N ARG A 42 -5.15 -0.27 -4.12
CA ARG A 42 -3.84 0.36 -4.28
C ARG A 42 -2.84 -0.14 -3.26
N PHE A 43 -1.57 0.13 -3.54
CA PHE A 43 -0.47 -0.07 -2.63
C PHE A 43 0.54 1.07 -2.77
N GLU A 44 1.36 1.25 -1.74
CA GLU A 44 2.42 2.24 -1.70
C GLU A 44 3.76 1.54 -1.57
N ILE A 45 4.72 1.93 -2.40
CA ILE A 45 6.13 1.57 -2.26
C ILE A 45 6.82 2.73 -1.56
N ARG A 46 7.37 2.46 -0.37
CA ARG A 46 8.18 3.42 0.40
C ARG A 46 9.63 3.12 0.11
N THR A 47 10.31 4.09 -0.45
CA THR A 47 11.74 4.01 -0.72
C THR A 47 12.53 4.51 0.48
N LYS A 48 13.81 4.17 0.55
CA LYS A 48 14.71 4.63 1.60
C LYS A 48 14.94 6.14 1.50
N ASN A 49 15.16 6.65 0.29
CA ASN A 49 15.60 8.03 0.06
C ASN A 49 14.63 8.84 -0.81
N ASN A 50 13.94 8.20 -1.75
CA ASN A 50 13.16 8.89 -2.79
C ASN A 50 11.66 9.06 -2.47
N GLY A 51 11.30 8.95 -1.19
CA GLY A 51 9.93 9.13 -0.71
C GLY A 51 8.98 7.97 -1.03
N THR A 52 7.74 8.31 -1.37
CA THR A 52 6.61 7.38 -1.45
C THR A 52 5.96 7.40 -2.82
N PHE A 53 5.82 6.22 -3.42
CA PHE A 53 5.12 6.04 -4.69
C PHE A 53 3.86 5.23 -4.46
N ARG A 54 2.74 5.68 -5.03
CA ARG A 54 1.45 5.01 -4.90
C ARG A 54 1.02 4.45 -6.24
N PHE A 55 0.71 3.16 -6.27
CA PHE A 55 0.34 2.44 -7.48
C PHE A 55 -1.01 1.74 -7.31
N SER A 56 -1.72 1.59 -8.43
CA SER A 56 -2.90 0.75 -8.56
C SER A 56 -2.69 -0.20 -9.74
N THR A 57 -3.20 -1.42 -9.63
CA THR A 57 -3.10 -2.41 -10.71
C THR A 57 -4.40 -3.18 -10.81
N ARG A 58 -4.71 -3.73 -12.00
CA ARG A 58 -5.91 -4.57 -12.18
C ARG A 58 -5.88 -5.81 -11.29
N ASN A 59 -4.70 -6.40 -11.06
CA ASN A 59 -4.52 -7.57 -10.20
C ASN A 59 -3.49 -7.30 -9.10
N SER A 60 -3.84 -6.43 -8.16
CA SER A 60 -2.96 -6.05 -7.03
C SER A 60 -2.51 -7.23 -6.19
N ARG A 61 -3.33 -8.26 -6.04
CA ARG A 61 -2.97 -9.45 -5.24
C ARG A 61 -1.82 -10.23 -5.87
N ALA A 62 -1.87 -10.45 -7.19
CA ALA A 62 -0.78 -11.10 -7.91
C ALA A 62 0.49 -10.23 -7.90
N THR A 63 0.35 -8.93 -8.16
CA THR A 63 1.48 -7.99 -8.13
C THR A 63 2.19 -7.98 -6.78
N LEU A 64 1.43 -7.87 -5.68
CA LEU A 64 2.01 -7.86 -4.33
C LEU A 64 2.67 -9.20 -3.98
N LYS A 65 2.12 -10.32 -4.45
CA LYS A 65 2.74 -11.64 -4.27
C LYS A 65 4.07 -11.73 -5.01
N ALA A 66 4.15 -11.17 -6.22
CA ALA A 66 5.38 -11.11 -6.99
C ALA A 66 6.41 -10.20 -6.32
N ILE A 67 6.02 -9.00 -5.87
CA ILE A 67 6.88 -8.10 -5.09
C ILE A 67 7.41 -8.79 -3.82
N GLN A 68 6.56 -9.55 -3.11
CA GLN A 68 6.94 -10.27 -1.89
C GLN A 68 8.06 -11.30 -2.11
N ALA A 69 8.30 -11.76 -3.34
CA ALA A 69 9.42 -12.66 -3.64
C ALA A 69 10.78 -11.94 -3.63
N HIS A 70 10.80 -10.61 -3.81
CA HIS A 70 12.02 -9.81 -3.93
C HIS A 70 12.34 -8.99 -2.68
N ILE A 71 11.41 -8.88 -1.72
CA ILE A 71 11.59 -8.09 -0.50
C ILE A 71 11.46 -8.96 0.76
N PRO A 72 12.06 -8.56 1.89
CA PRO A 72 11.86 -9.25 3.16
C PRO A 72 10.37 -9.33 3.54
N ARG A 73 9.97 -10.42 4.19
CA ARG A 73 8.55 -10.73 4.45
C ARG A 73 7.88 -9.66 5.34
N GLU A 74 8.63 -9.11 6.28
CA GLU A 74 8.27 -8.05 7.22
C GLU A 74 8.14 -6.67 6.57
N SER A 75 8.70 -6.50 5.36
CA SER A 75 8.62 -5.27 4.59
C SER A 75 7.28 -5.14 3.85
N LEU A 76 6.47 -6.19 3.75
CA LEU A 76 5.11 -6.09 3.22
C LEU A 76 4.08 -5.92 4.35
N ARG A 77 3.49 -4.72 4.44
CA ARG A 77 2.59 -4.31 5.52
C ARG A 77 1.19 -4.04 5.01
N LYS A 78 0.19 -4.23 5.87
CA LYS A 78 -1.19 -3.81 5.62
C LYS A 78 -1.38 -2.38 6.11
N ALA A 79 -2.06 -1.55 5.33
CA ALA A 79 -2.43 -0.23 5.78
C ALA A 79 -3.41 -0.32 6.97
N PRO A 80 -3.32 0.61 7.94
CA PRO A 80 -4.31 0.70 8.99
C PRO A 80 -5.69 0.94 8.37
N SER A 81 -6.69 0.17 8.80
CA SER A 81 -8.04 0.27 8.25
C SER A 81 -8.64 1.64 8.58
N ALA A 82 -8.82 2.48 7.56
CA ALA A 82 -9.46 3.78 7.72
C ALA A 82 -10.87 3.65 8.34
N PHE A 83 -11.58 2.56 8.04
CA PHE A 83 -12.87 2.25 8.67
C PHE A 83 -12.76 1.99 10.18
N TYR A 84 -11.70 1.29 10.62
CA TYR A 84 -11.44 1.10 12.05
C TYR A 84 -11.20 2.44 12.75
N LEU A 85 -10.38 3.33 12.15
CA LEU A 85 -10.15 4.67 12.69
C LEU A 85 -11.43 5.50 12.74
N LEU A 86 -12.29 5.40 11.72
CA LEU A 86 -13.58 6.07 11.68
C LEU A 86 -14.52 5.57 12.80
N LYS A 87 -14.64 4.24 12.97
CA LYS A 87 -15.43 3.63 14.05
C LYS A 87 -14.94 4.07 15.43
N LEU A 88 -13.61 4.13 15.63
CA LEU A 88 -13.00 4.57 16.89
C LEU A 88 -13.33 6.02 17.23
N ARG A 89 -13.41 6.91 16.22
CA ARG A 89 -13.82 8.31 16.41
C ARG A 89 -15.29 8.42 16.78
N PHE A 90 -16.17 7.64 16.15
CA PHE A 90 -17.61 7.67 16.47
C PHE A 90 -17.95 7.05 17.83
N SER A 91 -17.28 5.98 18.26
CA SER A 91 -17.50 5.40 19.59
C SER A 91 -17.13 6.38 20.72
N ASN A 92 -16.09 7.19 20.53
CA ASN A 92 -15.68 8.15 21.55
C ASN A 92 -16.64 9.35 21.66
N LEU A 93 -17.37 9.71 20.60
CA LEU A 93 -18.41 10.76 20.69
C LEU A 93 -19.62 10.31 21.53
N GLY A 94 -20.05 9.05 21.42
CA GLY A 94 -21.16 8.52 22.23
C GLY A 94 -20.90 8.58 23.74
N SER A 95 -19.63 8.45 24.15
CA SER A 95 -19.23 8.53 25.56
C SER A 95 -19.28 9.95 26.14
N LEU A 96 -19.17 11.00 25.31
CA LEU A 96 -19.25 12.40 25.73
C LEU A 96 -20.69 12.85 26.05
N PHE A 97 -21.70 12.17 25.49
CA PHE A 97 -23.11 12.42 25.79
C PHE A 97 -23.65 11.57 26.96
N SER A 98 -22.92 10.53 27.38
CA SER A 98 -23.35 9.62 28.46
C SER A 98 -22.87 10.04 29.85
N HIS A 99 -22.03 11.08 29.97
CA HIS A 99 -21.52 11.62 31.26
C HIS A 99 -22.28 12.87 31.74
N LYS A 100 -23.49 13.09 31.25
CA LYS A 100 -24.37 14.18 31.69
C LYS A 100 -25.80 13.68 31.90
N VAL A 101 -25.96 12.73 32.82
CA VAL A 101 -27.23 12.43 33.51
C VAL A 101 -26.90 12.26 34.99
#